data_AF-E7G9C9-F1
#
_entry.id   AF-E7G9C9-F1
#
_cell.length_a   1.000
_cell.length_b   1.000
_cell.length_c   1.000
_cell.angle_alpha   90.00
_cell.angle_beta   90.00
_cell.angle_gamma   90.00
#
_symmetry.space_group_name_H-M   'P 1'
#
loop_
_entity.id
_entity.type
_entity.pdbx_description
1 polymer ?
#
loop_
_entity_poly.entity_id
_entity_poly.type
_entity_poly.pdbx_seq_one_letter_code
_entity_poly.pdbx_strand_id
1 'polypeptide(L)'
;METVIDHYICCDFDQQGEFYEFQWNKNQWSLSQKYGYYLTHIIDSEESQREWNRLKIKLNHHVACRIHILITDNLKLLKDIDTKSSYEQRLYLSQHYSIKTKTLDTLLYGENIKGRYLKCCIEFFNPESLPITIQEIHFNYPKVSFDEYLPVIYQDQLFLQKYLAIYQSLYMDIENQIEEFKASLDFDYANEQTLRKIGTWLGIAVDDFDEKILRRYMKVYHDFNKKMGTKVYFEELIEVLCGIKGHVVEKGIGKEGEKLNSHTFLLLIPEDKDIDKEFVEKIVMKNVPFAMHCQIIWLNDRSCFDEYCYIDYNSRLMDIQLDDFQGYSCFDEARMV
;
A
#
# COMPACT_ATOMS: atom_id res chain seq x y z
N MET A 1 11.65 -31.40 -1.53
CA MET A 1 10.56 -30.42 -1.57
C MET A 1 11.11 -29.22 -2.30
N GLU A 2 11.24 -29.36 -3.62
CA GLU A 2 11.65 -28.25 -4.47
C GLU A 2 10.50 -27.25 -4.48
N THR A 3 10.83 -26.01 -4.15
CA THR A 3 9.97 -24.85 -4.28
C THR A 3 9.49 -24.76 -5.72
N VAL A 4 8.24 -25.13 -5.97
CA VAL A 4 7.52 -24.75 -7.19
C VAL A 4 7.40 -23.24 -7.12
N ILE A 5 8.31 -22.56 -7.81
CA ILE A 5 8.20 -21.12 -8.03
C ILE A 5 7.04 -21.00 -9.01
N ASP A 6 5.84 -20.71 -8.49
CA ASP A 6 4.72 -20.28 -9.30
C ASP A 6 5.12 -18.98 -10.00
N HIS A 7 5.54 -19.10 -11.25
CA HIS A 7 5.86 -17.95 -12.08
C HIS A 7 4.55 -17.32 -12.54
N TYR A 8 3.93 -16.54 -11.65
CA TYR A 8 2.93 -15.58 -12.06
C TYR A 8 3.65 -14.48 -12.84
N ILE A 9 3.46 -14.43 -14.17
CA ILE A 9 3.69 -13.18 -14.86
C ILE A 9 2.46 -12.32 -14.55
N CYS A 10 2.55 -11.54 -13.48
CA CYS A 10 1.80 -10.31 -13.38
C CYS A 10 2.40 -9.39 -14.44
N CYS A 11 1.82 -9.37 -15.64
CA CYS A 11 2.33 -8.52 -16.69
C CYS A 11 2.06 -7.07 -16.26
N ASP A 12 3.11 -6.26 -16.05
CA ASP A 12 2.91 -4.82 -16.14
C ASP A 12 2.43 -4.54 -17.58
N PHE A 13 1.13 -4.30 -17.78
CA PHE A 13 0.51 -4.23 -19.11
C PHE A 13 1.14 -3.16 -20.00
N ASP A 14 1.75 -2.16 -19.39
CA ASP A 14 2.49 -1.07 -20.04
C ASP A 14 3.80 -1.53 -20.71
N GLN A 15 4.41 -2.61 -20.22
CA GLN A 15 5.69 -3.11 -20.73
C GLN A 15 5.53 -4.34 -21.63
N GLN A 16 4.38 -5.01 -21.57
CA GLN A 16 4.14 -6.28 -22.26
C GLN A 16 3.06 -6.22 -23.35
N GLY A 17 2.62 -5.03 -23.77
CA GLY A 17 1.73 -4.89 -24.92
C GLY A 17 1.38 -3.46 -25.29
N GLU A 18 0.63 -3.33 -26.37
CA GLU A 18 0.20 -2.05 -26.93
C GLU A 18 -1.33 -1.91 -26.86
N PHE A 19 -1.76 -0.78 -26.31
CA PHE A 19 -3.16 -0.39 -26.25
C PHE A 19 -3.52 0.52 -27.43
N TYR A 20 -4.61 0.18 -28.11
CA TYR A 20 -5.15 0.97 -29.21
C TYR A 20 -6.54 1.50 -28.82
N GLU A 21 -6.74 2.81 -28.99
CA GLU A 21 -7.98 3.55 -28.65
C GLU A 21 -8.23 3.77 -27.13
N PHE A 22 -7.21 3.50 -26.30
CA PHE A 22 -7.17 3.84 -24.88
C PHE A 22 -6.43 5.17 -24.63
N GLN A 23 -6.82 5.86 -23.56
CA GLN A 23 -6.17 7.04 -23.02
C GLN A 23 -5.60 6.75 -21.64
N TRP A 24 -4.33 7.10 -21.43
CA TRP A 24 -3.69 6.99 -20.12
C TRP A 24 -4.11 8.16 -19.22
N ASN A 25 -4.83 7.87 -18.14
CA ASN A 25 -5.30 8.86 -17.17
C ASN A 25 -4.97 8.39 -15.75
N LYS A 26 -4.23 9.20 -14.98
CA LYS A 26 -3.93 8.95 -13.55
C LYS A 26 -3.42 7.52 -13.27
N ASN A 27 -2.40 7.08 -14.01
CA ASN A 27 -1.80 5.74 -13.91
C ASN A 27 -2.70 4.57 -14.31
N GLN A 28 -3.73 4.80 -15.14
CA GLN A 28 -4.62 3.74 -15.60
C GLN A 28 -5.04 3.96 -17.06
N TRP A 29 -5.16 2.87 -17.84
CA TRP A 29 -5.72 2.91 -19.20
C TRP A 29 -7.23 3.00 -19.16
N SER A 30 -7.77 4.08 -19.72
CA SER A 30 -9.20 4.32 -19.86
C SER A 30 -9.63 4.21 -21.32
N LEU A 31 -10.66 3.41 -21.61
CA LEU A 31 -11.21 3.33 -22.96
C LEU A 31 -11.92 4.66 -23.29
N SER A 32 -11.42 5.39 -24.30
CA SER A 32 -11.97 6.70 -24.67
C SER A 32 -13.09 6.62 -25.71
N GLN A 33 -13.15 5.50 -26.45
CA GLN A 33 -14.14 5.24 -27.51
C GLN A 33 -15.06 4.07 -27.15
N LYS A 34 -16.03 3.76 -28.02
CA LYS A 34 -16.94 2.60 -27.84
C LYS A 34 -16.27 1.27 -28.14
N TYR A 35 -15.11 1.30 -28.77
CA TYR A 35 -14.31 0.15 -29.14
C TYR A 35 -12.84 0.44 -28.80
N GLY A 36 -12.08 -0.62 -28.59
CA GLY A 36 -10.63 -0.58 -28.47
C GLY A 36 -10.10 -1.99 -28.33
N TYR A 37 -8.80 -2.15 -28.53
CA TYR A 37 -8.16 -3.46 -28.44
C TYR A 37 -6.77 -3.37 -27.83
N TYR A 38 -6.38 -4.45 -27.17
CA TYR A 38 -5.07 -4.65 -26.58
C TYR A 38 -4.35 -5.79 -27.30
N LEU A 39 -3.10 -5.54 -27.70
CA LEU A 39 -2.21 -6.54 -28.28
C LEU A 39 -1.06 -6.77 -27.32
N THR A 40 -0.93 -7.99 -26.83
CA THR A 40 0.26 -8.40 -26.07
C THR A 40 1.48 -8.51 -26.98
N HIS A 41 2.64 -8.16 -26.44
CA HIS A 41 3.93 -8.63 -26.96
C HIS A 41 4.03 -10.15 -26.83
N ILE A 42 5.02 -10.73 -27.50
CA ILE A 42 5.26 -12.17 -27.43
C ILE A 42 5.66 -12.54 -26.01
N ILE A 43 4.82 -13.33 -25.33
CA ILE A 43 5.12 -13.89 -24.01
C ILE A 43 5.83 -15.23 -24.22
N ASP A 44 6.99 -15.39 -23.60
CA ASP A 44 7.82 -16.59 -23.69
C ASP A 44 7.76 -17.39 -22.37
N SER A 45 7.44 -18.68 -22.47
CA SER A 45 7.44 -19.62 -21.33
C SER A 45 8.76 -20.39 -21.16
N GLU A 46 9.80 -20.00 -21.93
CA GLU A 46 11.17 -20.52 -21.98
C GLU A 46 11.33 -21.95 -22.51
N GLU A 47 10.36 -22.83 -22.25
CA GLU A 47 10.36 -24.24 -22.65
C GLU A 47 9.42 -24.52 -23.84
N SER A 48 9.88 -25.36 -24.78
CA SER A 48 9.10 -25.80 -25.94
C SER A 48 7.99 -26.78 -25.55
N GLN A 49 6.85 -26.74 -26.26
CA GLN A 49 5.71 -27.66 -26.06
C GLN A 49 5.02 -27.57 -24.69
N ARG A 50 5.12 -26.43 -24.00
CA ARG A 50 4.47 -26.22 -22.70
C ARG A 50 2.95 -26.03 -22.83
N GLU A 51 2.22 -26.51 -21.82
CA GLU A 51 0.79 -26.23 -21.64
C GLU A 51 0.63 -25.00 -20.74
N TRP A 52 -0.18 -24.04 -21.19
CA TRP A 52 -0.55 -22.84 -20.43
C TRP A 52 -1.73 -23.16 -19.53
N ASN A 53 -1.85 -22.52 -18.37
CA ASN A 53 -2.87 -22.84 -17.38
C ASN A 53 -4.18 -22.04 -17.58
N ARG A 54 -4.16 -20.74 -17.30
CA ARG A 54 -5.37 -19.90 -17.24
C ARG A 54 -5.05 -18.46 -17.61
N LEU A 55 -5.98 -17.82 -18.31
CA LEU A 55 -6.05 -16.38 -18.51
C LEU A 55 -7.12 -15.81 -17.58
N LYS A 56 -6.76 -14.77 -16.82
CA LYS A 56 -7.71 -14.02 -15.97
C LYS A 56 -7.55 -12.53 -16.18
N ILE A 57 -8.63 -11.85 -16.54
CA ILE A 57 -8.67 -10.39 -16.74
C ILE A 57 -9.58 -9.76 -15.69
N LYS A 58 -9.05 -8.84 -14.88
CA LYS A 58 -9.80 -7.99 -13.95
C LYS A 58 -10.06 -6.62 -14.57
N LEU A 59 -11.34 -6.27 -14.69
CA LEU A 59 -11.81 -4.97 -15.17
C LEU A 59 -12.64 -4.29 -14.07
N ASN A 60 -12.65 -2.96 -14.06
CA ASN A 60 -13.52 -2.20 -13.15
C ASN A 60 -15.02 -2.37 -13.48
N HIS A 61 -15.35 -2.51 -14.77
CA HIS A 61 -16.71 -2.76 -15.24
C HIS A 61 -16.78 -3.98 -16.14
N HIS A 62 -17.88 -4.73 -16.06
CA HIS A 62 -18.13 -5.85 -16.95
C HIS A 62 -18.50 -5.35 -18.35
N VAL A 63 -17.70 -5.75 -19.33
CA VAL A 63 -17.80 -5.29 -20.70
C VAL A 63 -17.73 -6.51 -21.61
N ALA A 64 -18.45 -6.46 -22.72
CA ALA A 64 -18.35 -7.50 -23.73
C ALA A 64 -16.93 -7.48 -24.33
N CYS A 65 -16.23 -8.61 -24.25
CA CYS A 65 -14.91 -8.77 -24.84
C CYS A 65 -14.87 -9.93 -25.85
N ARG A 66 -13.91 -9.86 -26.77
CA ARG A 66 -13.50 -10.99 -27.61
C ARG A 66 -12.01 -11.17 -27.47
N ILE A 67 -11.60 -12.38 -27.13
CA ILE A 67 -10.21 -12.70 -26.88
C ILE A 67 -9.78 -13.75 -27.88
N HIS A 68 -8.69 -13.45 -28.58
CA HIS A 68 -8.05 -14.30 -29.56
C HIS A 68 -6.63 -14.61 -29.10
N ILE A 69 -6.34 -15.88 -28.84
CA ILE A 69 -5.05 -16.33 -28.32
C ILE A 69 -4.43 -17.29 -29.32
N LEU A 70 -3.19 -17.00 -29.71
CA LEU A 70 -2.36 -17.86 -30.52
C LEU A 70 -1.23 -18.41 -29.64
N ILE A 71 -1.14 -19.73 -29.54
CA ILE A 71 -0.07 -20.45 -28.86
C ILE A 71 0.72 -21.21 -29.92
N THR A 72 2.03 -20.98 -29.98
CA THR A 72 2.89 -21.62 -30.98
C THR A 72 4.34 -21.72 -30.49
N ASP A 73 5.09 -22.72 -30.99
CA ASP A 73 6.54 -22.79 -30.81
C ASP A 73 7.31 -21.97 -31.86
N ASN A 74 6.64 -21.51 -32.92
CA ASN A 74 7.32 -20.86 -34.05
C ASN A 74 7.48 -19.35 -33.83
N LEU A 75 8.61 -18.97 -33.22
CA LEU A 75 8.96 -17.57 -33.00
C LEU A 75 9.13 -16.75 -34.30
N LYS A 76 9.51 -17.36 -35.43
CA LYS A 76 9.62 -16.63 -36.70
C LYS A 76 8.26 -16.11 -37.15
N LEU A 77 7.23 -16.97 -37.06
CA LEU A 77 5.86 -16.61 -37.41
C LEU A 77 5.34 -15.46 -36.53
N LEU A 78 5.65 -15.46 -35.23
CA LEU A 78 5.25 -14.38 -34.34
C LEU A 78 6.00 -13.07 -34.60
N LYS A 79 7.30 -13.12 -34.90
CA LYS A 79 8.07 -11.94 -35.30
C LYS A 79 7.58 -11.36 -36.62
N ASP A 80 7.21 -12.20 -37.58
CA ASP A 80 6.61 -11.76 -38.85
C ASP A 80 5.26 -11.05 -38.61
N ILE A 81 4.51 -11.47 -37.60
CA ILE A 81 3.28 -10.78 -37.17
C ILE A 81 3.63 -9.44 -36.52
N ASP A 82 4.61 -9.38 -35.60
CA ASP A 82 5.02 -8.13 -34.95
C ASP A 82 5.49 -7.05 -35.95
N THR A 83 6.09 -7.44 -37.08
CA THR A 83 6.50 -6.49 -38.13
C THR A 83 5.33 -5.87 -38.91
N LYS A 84 4.12 -6.43 -38.80
CA LYS A 84 2.93 -5.95 -39.50
C LYS A 84 2.23 -4.83 -38.74
N SER A 85 1.39 -4.08 -39.45
CA SER A 85 0.54 -3.06 -38.82
C SER A 85 -0.41 -3.67 -37.77
N SER A 86 -0.79 -2.92 -36.76
CA SER A 86 -1.68 -3.37 -35.67
C SER A 86 -3.00 -3.97 -36.16
N TYR A 87 -3.57 -3.40 -37.22
CA TYR A 87 -4.78 -3.92 -37.87
C TYR A 87 -4.55 -5.31 -38.46
N GLU A 88 -3.42 -5.53 -39.14
CA GLU A 88 -3.07 -6.82 -39.73
C GLU A 88 -2.76 -7.87 -38.67
N GLN A 89 -2.13 -7.47 -37.56
CA GLN A 89 -1.90 -8.35 -36.41
C GLN A 89 -3.23 -8.86 -35.83
N ARG A 90 -4.17 -7.93 -35.60
CA ARG A 90 -5.53 -8.25 -35.14
C ARG A 90 -6.25 -9.18 -36.11
N LEU A 91 -6.22 -8.87 -37.41
CA LEU A 91 -6.87 -9.70 -38.42
C LEU A 91 -6.28 -11.12 -38.46
N TYR A 92 -4.96 -11.24 -38.41
CA TYR A 92 -4.28 -12.54 -38.39
C TYR A 92 -4.69 -13.37 -37.17
N LEU A 93 -4.67 -12.77 -35.97
CA LEU A 93 -5.10 -13.46 -34.74
C LEU A 93 -6.58 -13.84 -34.78
N SER A 94 -7.43 -13.03 -35.43
CA SER A 94 -8.85 -13.35 -35.61
C SER A 94 -9.09 -14.57 -36.51
N GLN A 95 -8.14 -14.89 -37.41
CA GLN A 95 -8.21 -15.99 -38.38
C GLN A 95 -7.46 -17.26 -37.92
N HIS A 96 -6.34 -17.09 -37.23
CA HIS A 96 -5.41 -18.18 -36.89
C HIS A 96 -5.32 -18.47 -35.38
N TYR A 97 -6.36 -18.18 -34.60
CA TYR A 97 -6.36 -18.41 -33.16
C TYR A 97 -6.28 -19.91 -32.79
N SER A 98 -5.58 -20.21 -31.70
CA SER A 98 -5.65 -21.49 -31.01
C SER A 98 -6.89 -21.53 -30.10
N ILE A 99 -7.19 -20.41 -29.44
CA ILE A 99 -8.33 -20.27 -28.52
C ILE A 99 -9.09 -18.98 -28.84
N LYS A 100 -10.41 -19.08 -28.90
CA LYS A 100 -11.33 -17.94 -29.00
C LYS A 100 -12.33 -17.98 -27.86
N THR A 101 -12.38 -16.92 -27.08
CA THR A 101 -13.29 -16.81 -25.93
C THR A 101 -13.91 -15.41 -25.86
N LYS A 102 -15.01 -15.32 -25.12
CA LYS A 102 -15.68 -14.06 -24.75
C LYS A 102 -15.71 -13.85 -23.24
N THR A 103 -15.15 -14.79 -22.48
CA THR A 103 -15.09 -14.72 -21.01
C THR A 103 -13.74 -14.16 -20.61
N LEU A 104 -13.74 -13.33 -19.56
CA LEU A 104 -12.52 -12.75 -18.98
C LEU A 104 -11.68 -13.77 -18.23
N ASP A 105 -12.22 -14.97 -18.03
CA ASP A 105 -11.62 -16.08 -17.34
C ASP A 105 -11.73 -17.32 -18.21
N THR A 106 -10.59 -17.88 -18.64
CA THR A 106 -10.54 -19.01 -19.58
C THR A 106 -9.32 -19.88 -19.33
N LEU A 107 -9.53 -21.20 -19.35
CA LEU A 107 -8.45 -22.20 -19.31
C LEU A 107 -7.70 -22.22 -20.65
N LEU A 108 -6.37 -22.24 -20.59
CA LEU A 108 -5.49 -22.14 -21.76
C LEU A 108 -4.93 -23.50 -22.23
N TYR A 109 -5.45 -24.60 -21.71
CA TYR A 109 -5.07 -25.97 -22.06
C TYR A 109 -6.26 -26.79 -22.59
N GLY A 110 -5.94 -27.81 -23.38
CA GLY A 110 -6.90 -28.70 -24.02
C GLY A 110 -6.22 -29.61 -25.05
N GLU A 111 -7.01 -30.33 -25.85
CA GLU A 111 -6.45 -31.15 -26.93
C GLU A 111 -5.67 -30.28 -27.93
N ASN A 112 -4.40 -30.63 -28.17
CA ASN A 112 -3.51 -29.98 -29.14
C ASN A 112 -3.12 -28.50 -28.88
N ILE A 113 -3.29 -27.98 -27.66
CA ILE A 113 -2.87 -26.61 -27.34
C ILE A 113 -1.56 -26.66 -26.54
N LYS A 114 -0.43 -26.65 -27.26
CA LYS A 114 0.92 -26.65 -26.69
C LYS A 114 1.80 -25.67 -27.45
N GLY A 115 2.63 -24.93 -26.74
CA GLY A 115 3.59 -24.04 -27.37
C GLY A 115 4.31 -23.11 -26.40
N ARG A 116 5.55 -22.79 -26.73
CA ARG A 116 6.43 -21.93 -25.95
C ARG A 116 5.95 -20.48 -25.89
N TYR A 117 5.47 -19.97 -27.02
CA TYR A 117 5.14 -18.56 -27.15
C TYR A 117 3.64 -18.35 -27.21
N LEU A 118 3.20 -17.28 -26.54
CA LEU A 118 1.81 -16.85 -26.53
C LEU A 118 1.72 -15.42 -27.06
N LYS A 119 0.76 -15.21 -27.96
CA LYS A 119 0.32 -13.87 -28.36
C LYS A 119 -1.20 -13.78 -28.31
N CYS A 120 -1.68 -12.75 -27.63
CA CYS A 120 -3.09 -12.51 -27.35
C CYS A 120 -3.53 -11.15 -27.88
N CYS A 121 -4.73 -11.12 -28.49
CA CYS A 121 -5.47 -9.91 -28.82
C CYS A 121 -6.79 -9.90 -28.04
N ILE A 122 -7.05 -8.81 -27.31
CA ILE A 122 -8.26 -8.61 -26.53
C ILE A 122 -8.99 -7.41 -27.12
N GLU A 123 -10.18 -7.65 -27.66
CA GLU A 123 -11.07 -6.62 -28.18
C GLU A 123 -12.14 -6.29 -27.14
N PHE A 124 -12.32 -5.01 -26.82
CA PHE A 124 -13.30 -4.51 -25.88
C PHE A 124 -14.42 -3.77 -26.61
N PHE A 125 -15.67 -4.08 -26.25
CA PHE A 125 -16.86 -3.46 -26.82
C PHE A 125 -17.68 -2.79 -25.73
N ASN A 126 -17.65 -1.46 -25.71
CA ASN A 126 -18.29 -0.64 -24.69
C ASN A 126 -19.44 0.21 -25.28
N PRO A 127 -20.65 -0.35 -25.39
CA PRO A 127 -21.78 0.38 -25.96
C PRO A 127 -22.22 1.56 -25.08
N GLU A 128 -22.03 1.46 -23.76
CA GLU A 128 -22.50 2.42 -22.75
C GLU A 128 -21.54 3.60 -22.54
N SER A 129 -20.37 3.61 -23.20
CA SER A 129 -19.34 4.65 -23.06
C SER A 129 -18.91 4.92 -21.60
N LEU A 130 -19.01 3.91 -20.73
CA LEU A 130 -18.50 4.01 -19.36
C LEU A 130 -16.96 4.01 -19.36
N PRO A 131 -16.28 4.71 -18.45
CA PRO A 131 -14.82 4.64 -18.36
C PRO A 131 -14.39 3.23 -17.94
N ILE A 132 -13.82 2.46 -18.87
CA ILE A 132 -13.31 1.12 -18.58
C ILE A 132 -11.84 1.22 -18.24
N THR A 133 -11.50 0.72 -17.05
CA THR A 133 -10.13 0.57 -16.59
C THR A 133 -9.78 -0.91 -16.45
N ILE A 134 -8.70 -1.30 -17.13
CA ILE A 134 -8.09 -2.62 -17.00
C ILE A 134 -7.20 -2.57 -15.77
N GLN A 135 -7.50 -3.41 -14.78
CA GLN A 135 -6.71 -3.48 -13.56
C GLN A 135 -5.57 -4.47 -13.75
N GLU A 136 -5.91 -5.69 -14.15
CA GLU A 136 -4.94 -6.80 -14.25
C GLU A 136 -5.33 -7.79 -15.37
N ILE A 137 -4.34 -8.38 -16.01
CA ILE A 137 -4.42 -9.52 -16.93
C ILE A 137 -3.31 -10.51 -16.55
N HIS A 138 -3.71 -11.66 -16.03
CA HIS A 138 -2.80 -12.70 -15.57
C HIS A 138 -2.79 -13.85 -16.55
N PHE A 139 -1.58 -14.26 -16.94
CA PHE A 139 -1.33 -15.50 -17.67
C PHE A 139 -0.59 -16.46 -16.74
N ASN A 140 -1.27 -17.54 -16.33
CA ASN A 140 -0.68 -18.53 -15.44
C ASN A 140 -0.01 -19.63 -16.26
N TYR A 141 1.25 -19.94 -15.95
CA TYR A 141 1.98 -21.10 -16.42
C TYR A 141 3.00 -21.52 -15.34
N PRO A 142 3.47 -22.78 -15.33
CA PRO A 142 3.02 -23.90 -16.16
C PRO A 142 1.60 -24.36 -15.80
N LYS A 143 1.00 -25.23 -16.62
CA LYS A 143 -0.17 -26.01 -16.19
C LYS A 143 0.20 -26.82 -14.95
N VAL A 144 -0.44 -26.48 -13.85
CA VAL A 144 -0.54 -27.35 -12.68
C VAL A 144 -1.89 -28.04 -12.82
N SER A 145 -1.99 -29.35 -12.66
CA SER A 145 -3.27 -30.04 -12.70
C SER A 145 -3.47 -30.94 -11.50
N PHE A 146 -4.65 -30.84 -10.89
CA PHE A 146 -4.95 -31.55 -9.65
C PHE A 146 -5.11 -33.06 -9.83
N ASP A 147 -5.20 -33.54 -11.08
CA ASP A 147 -5.24 -34.96 -11.40
C ASP A 147 -3.92 -35.68 -11.10
N GLU A 148 -2.79 -34.98 -11.09
CA GLU A 148 -1.50 -35.55 -10.68
C GLU A 148 -1.53 -36.11 -9.24
N TYR A 149 -2.38 -35.55 -8.38
CA TYR A 149 -2.59 -36.02 -7.02
C TYR A 149 -3.58 -37.19 -6.90
N LEU A 150 -4.31 -37.50 -7.97
CA LEU A 150 -5.26 -38.61 -8.01
C LEU A 150 -4.56 -39.92 -8.39
N PRO A 151 -5.14 -41.08 -8.03
CA PRO A 151 -4.66 -42.36 -8.50
C PRO A 151 -4.62 -42.44 -10.03
N VAL A 152 -3.65 -43.19 -10.58
CA VAL A 152 -3.37 -43.33 -12.03
C VAL A 152 -4.62 -43.62 -12.88
N ILE A 153 -5.62 -44.33 -12.35
CA ILE A 153 -6.86 -44.68 -13.06
C ILE A 153 -7.67 -43.43 -13.46
N TYR A 154 -7.53 -42.35 -12.70
CA TYR A 154 -8.22 -41.07 -12.90
C TYR A 154 -7.36 -40.02 -13.61
N GLN A 155 -6.08 -40.28 -13.79
CA GLN A 155 -5.15 -39.38 -14.50
C GLN A 155 -5.46 -39.37 -16.00
N ASP A 156 -5.05 -38.30 -16.68
CA ASP A 156 -5.14 -38.11 -18.14
C ASP A 156 -6.56 -38.10 -18.73
N GLN A 157 -7.59 -38.05 -17.89
CA GLN A 157 -8.97 -37.88 -18.35
C GLN A 157 -9.29 -36.40 -18.54
N LEU A 158 -9.35 -35.95 -19.81
CA LEU A 158 -9.60 -34.54 -20.17
C LEU A 158 -10.85 -33.95 -19.51
N PHE A 159 -11.94 -34.73 -19.43
CA PHE A 159 -13.18 -34.29 -18.77
C PHE A 159 -12.95 -34.01 -17.28
N LEU A 160 -12.27 -34.93 -16.58
CA LEU A 160 -11.97 -34.78 -15.16
C LEU A 160 -11.01 -33.62 -14.92
N GLN A 161 -9.98 -33.46 -15.75
CA GLN A 161 -9.07 -32.31 -15.70
C GLN A 161 -9.84 -31.00 -15.79
N LYS A 162 -10.73 -30.85 -16.77
CA LYS A 162 -11.57 -29.63 -16.92
C LYS A 162 -12.54 -29.43 -15.75
N TYR A 163 -13.06 -30.50 -15.17
CA TYR A 163 -13.93 -30.41 -14.00
C TYR A 163 -13.16 -29.94 -12.76
N LEU A 164 -11.99 -30.54 -12.49
CA LEU A 164 -11.12 -30.17 -11.38
C LEU A 164 -10.53 -28.77 -11.53
N ALA A 165 -10.31 -28.34 -12.78
CA ALA A 165 -9.85 -26.99 -13.09
C ALA A 165 -10.72 -25.90 -12.45
N ILE A 166 -12.04 -26.12 -12.35
CA ILE A 166 -12.96 -25.17 -11.72
C ILE A 166 -12.59 -25.01 -10.24
N TYR A 167 -12.43 -26.11 -9.52
CA TYR A 167 -12.06 -26.09 -8.10
C TYR A 167 -10.65 -25.54 -7.89
N GLN A 168 -9.72 -25.95 -8.74
CA GLN A 168 -8.35 -25.44 -8.72
C GLN A 168 -8.32 -23.93 -8.93
N SER A 169 -9.11 -23.41 -9.88
CA SER A 169 -9.20 -21.98 -10.15
C SER A 169 -9.68 -21.18 -8.93
N LEU A 170 -10.67 -21.71 -8.21
CA LEU A 170 -11.19 -21.12 -6.97
C LEU A 170 -10.14 -21.18 -5.85
N TYR A 171 -9.46 -22.30 -5.72
CA TYR A 171 -8.44 -22.49 -4.69
C TYR A 171 -7.25 -21.55 -4.89
N MET A 172 -6.72 -21.46 -6.12
CA MET A 172 -5.65 -20.52 -6.48
C MET A 172 -6.07 -19.06 -6.28
N ASP A 173 -7.32 -18.72 -6.59
CA ASP A 173 -7.82 -17.36 -6.36
C ASP A 173 -7.84 -17.00 -4.86
N ILE A 174 -8.16 -17.97 -3.98
CA ILE A 174 -8.09 -17.80 -2.53
C ILE A 174 -6.64 -17.70 -2.05
N GLU A 175 -5.74 -18.54 -2.54
CA GLU A 175 -4.32 -18.47 -2.19
C GLU A 175 -3.72 -17.11 -2.56
N ASN A 176 -4.02 -16.61 -3.76
CA ASN A 176 -3.59 -15.27 -4.18
C ASN A 176 -4.14 -14.18 -3.27
N GLN A 177 -5.42 -14.26 -2.87
CA GLN A 177 -6.00 -13.31 -1.91
C GLN A 177 -5.30 -13.38 -0.55
N ILE A 178 -4.88 -14.57 -0.11
CA ILE A 178 -4.15 -14.75 1.14
C ILE A 178 -2.75 -14.12 1.03
N GLU A 179 -2.05 -14.29 -0.08
CA GLU A 179 -0.74 -13.66 -0.32
C GLU A 179 -0.84 -12.14 -0.39
N GLU A 180 -1.81 -11.59 -1.14
CA GLU A 180 -2.11 -10.15 -1.16
C GLU A 180 -2.44 -9.63 0.25
N PHE A 181 -3.22 -10.40 1.02
CA PHE A 181 -3.54 -10.05 2.39
C PHE A 181 -2.29 -10.01 3.28
N LYS A 182 -1.39 -10.99 3.18
CA LYS A 182 -0.11 -10.99 3.92
C LYS A 182 0.70 -9.74 3.60
N ALA A 183 0.82 -9.37 2.33
CA ALA A 183 1.51 -8.13 1.93
C ALA A 183 0.84 -6.89 2.51
N SER A 184 -0.50 -6.89 2.61
CA SER A 184 -1.27 -5.78 3.19
C SER A 184 -1.11 -5.61 4.71
N LEU A 185 -0.57 -6.62 5.41
CA LEU A 185 -0.28 -6.54 6.85
C LEU A 185 1.01 -5.80 7.16
N ASP A 186 1.88 -5.57 6.17
CA ASP A 186 3.10 -4.80 6.36
C ASP A 186 2.76 -3.32 6.55
N PHE A 187 3.24 -2.73 7.66
CA PHE A 187 3.03 -1.33 7.98
C PHE A 187 3.63 -0.36 6.97
N ASP A 188 4.53 -0.78 6.07
CA ASP A 188 5.08 0.10 5.03
C ASP A 188 4.26 0.11 3.75
N TYR A 189 3.58 -0.99 3.44
CA TYR A 189 2.80 -1.16 2.20
C TYR A 189 1.29 -1.08 2.41
N ALA A 190 0.81 -1.18 3.65
CA ALA A 190 -0.60 -1.06 3.97
C ALA A 190 -1.16 0.29 3.53
N ASN A 191 -2.34 0.27 2.89
CA ASN A 191 -3.12 1.48 2.66
C ASN A 191 -3.68 2.02 3.99
N GLU A 192 -4.13 3.27 4.01
CA GLU A 192 -4.62 3.92 5.23
C GLU A 192 -5.75 3.11 5.91
N GLN A 193 -6.73 2.62 5.15
CA GLN A 193 -7.87 1.87 5.72
C GLN A 193 -7.42 0.58 6.40
N THR A 194 -6.51 -0.17 5.79
CA THR A 194 -5.95 -1.40 6.35
C THR A 194 -5.05 -1.10 7.54
N LEU A 195 -4.21 -0.06 7.45
CA LEU A 195 -3.40 0.41 8.57
C LEU A 195 -4.28 0.75 9.79
N ARG A 196 -5.39 1.44 9.56
CA ARG A 196 -6.35 1.77 10.62
C ARG A 196 -7.05 0.54 11.22
N LYS A 197 -7.37 -0.46 10.39
CA LYS A 197 -7.91 -1.76 10.87
C LYS A 197 -6.90 -2.53 11.72
N ILE A 198 -5.64 -2.56 11.30
CA ILE A 198 -4.59 -3.23 12.07
C ILE A 198 -4.38 -2.49 13.40
N GLY A 199 -4.40 -1.15 13.40
CA GLY A 199 -4.32 -0.35 14.62
C GLY A 199 -5.46 -0.64 15.61
N THR A 200 -6.69 -0.87 15.12
CA THR A 200 -7.81 -1.29 15.97
C THR A 200 -7.62 -2.69 16.54
N TRP A 201 -7.03 -3.63 15.80
CA TRP A 201 -6.67 -4.95 16.34
C TRP A 201 -5.60 -4.88 17.42
N LEU A 202 -4.68 -3.92 17.32
CA LEU A 202 -3.67 -3.63 18.34
C LEU A 202 -4.26 -2.84 19.54
N GLY A 203 -5.54 -2.46 19.52
CA GLY A 203 -6.15 -1.69 20.60
C GLY A 203 -5.74 -0.21 20.65
N ILE A 204 -5.18 0.32 19.57
CA ILE A 204 -4.85 1.74 19.42
C ILE A 204 -6.15 2.50 19.09
N ALA A 205 -6.38 3.68 19.69
CA ALA A 205 -7.47 4.55 19.21
C ALA A 205 -7.01 5.28 17.96
N VAL A 206 -7.38 4.72 16.82
CA VAL A 206 -6.84 5.10 15.53
C VAL A 206 -7.44 6.40 14.99
N ASP A 207 -8.67 6.74 15.40
CA ASP A 207 -9.45 7.86 14.85
C ASP A 207 -8.77 9.22 15.04
N ASP A 208 -7.93 9.34 16.06
CA ASP A 208 -7.25 10.59 16.37
C ASP A 208 -6.00 10.81 15.51
N PHE A 209 -5.40 9.75 14.95
CA PHE A 209 -4.09 9.83 14.30
C PHE A 209 -4.17 10.15 12.80
N ASP A 210 -3.27 11.02 12.36
CA ASP A 210 -2.87 11.13 10.96
C ASP A 210 -2.15 9.88 10.49
N GLU A 211 -2.29 9.52 9.20
CA GLU A 211 -1.73 8.30 8.62
C GLU A 211 -0.21 8.17 8.87
N LYS A 212 0.54 9.26 8.68
CA LYS A 212 2.00 9.27 8.85
C LYS A 212 2.41 8.98 10.30
N ILE A 213 1.72 9.58 11.25
CA ILE A 213 1.99 9.43 12.68
C ILE A 213 1.57 8.01 13.11
N LEU A 214 0.40 7.55 12.68
CA LEU A 214 -0.09 6.19 12.92
C LEU A 214 0.92 5.15 12.44
N ARG A 215 1.46 5.31 11.23
CA ARG A 215 2.45 4.39 10.66
C ARG A 215 3.73 4.33 11.50
N ARG A 216 4.25 5.49 11.91
CA ARG A 216 5.43 5.56 12.81
C ARG A 216 5.15 4.92 14.15
N TYR A 217 4.00 5.22 14.75
CA TYR A 217 3.57 4.66 16.03
C TYR A 217 3.44 3.13 15.97
N MET A 218 2.84 2.59 14.90
CA MET A 218 2.67 1.14 14.74
C MET A 218 3.99 0.39 14.59
N LYS A 219 5.02 0.98 13.96
CA LYS A 219 6.36 0.39 13.89
C LYS A 219 7.01 0.19 15.25
N VAL A 220 6.82 1.14 16.16
CA VAL A 220 7.43 1.11 17.51
C VAL A 220 6.49 0.51 18.55
N TYR A 221 5.24 0.24 18.18
CA TYR A 221 4.17 -0.22 19.09
C TYR A 221 4.56 -1.42 19.96
N HIS A 222 5.25 -2.41 19.37
CA HIS A 222 5.69 -3.58 20.11
C HIS A 222 6.66 -3.23 21.25
N ASP A 223 7.57 -2.29 21.02
CA ASP A 223 8.53 -1.86 22.04
C ASP A 223 7.89 -0.90 23.04
N PHE A 224 6.93 -0.09 22.60
CA PHE A 224 6.12 0.77 23.47
C PHE A 224 5.32 -0.04 24.49
N ASN A 225 4.70 -1.14 24.06
CA ASN A 225 3.96 -2.03 24.95
C ASN A 225 4.82 -2.61 26.09
N LYS A 226 6.13 -2.82 25.87
CA LYS A 226 7.04 -3.31 26.91
C LYS A 226 7.38 -2.25 27.96
N LYS A 227 7.35 -0.97 27.58
CA LYS A 227 7.79 0.16 28.40
C LYS A 227 6.63 1.01 28.91
N MET A 228 5.38 0.69 28.59
CA MET A 228 4.22 1.51 28.93
C MET A 228 4.21 1.95 30.39
N GLY A 229 3.97 3.25 30.60
CA GLY A 229 3.95 3.87 31.93
C GLY A 229 5.31 4.19 32.54
N THR A 230 6.42 3.97 31.81
CA THR A 230 7.76 4.41 32.24
C THR A 230 8.11 5.79 31.70
N LYS A 231 9.11 6.43 32.33
CA LYS A 231 9.72 7.67 31.84
C LYS A 231 10.11 7.58 30.35
N VAL A 232 10.83 6.52 29.99
CA VAL A 232 11.35 6.29 28.64
C VAL A 232 10.22 6.18 27.61
N TYR A 233 9.10 5.57 27.99
CA TYR A 233 7.94 5.48 27.11
C TYR A 233 7.39 6.86 26.74
N PHE A 234 7.25 7.78 27.70
CA PHE A 234 6.73 9.11 27.40
C PHE A 234 7.71 9.96 26.57
N GLU A 235 9.02 9.84 26.80
CA GLU A 235 10.02 10.53 25.98
C GLU A 235 10.01 10.02 24.53
N GLU A 236 9.99 8.69 24.33
CA GLU A 236 9.90 8.08 22.99
C GLU A 236 8.54 8.35 22.32
N LEU A 237 7.45 8.40 23.08
CA LEU A 237 6.11 8.73 22.58
C LEU A 237 6.09 10.13 21.95
N ILE A 238 6.65 11.13 22.63
CA ILE A 238 6.71 12.51 22.11
C ILE A 238 7.60 12.56 20.87
N GLU A 239 8.71 11.83 20.85
CA GLU A 239 9.58 11.75 19.68
C GLU A 239 8.84 11.16 18.47
N VAL A 240 7.97 10.17 18.67
CA VAL A 240 7.15 9.59 17.59
C VAL A 240 6.03 10.55 17.12
N LEU A 241 5.37 11.25 18.05
CA LEU A 241 4.26 12.16 17.74
C LEU A 241 4.73 13.45 17.08
N CYS A 242 5.77 14.08 17.64
CA CYS A 242 6.20 15.43 17.28
C CYS A 242 7.54 15.45 16.51
N GLY A 243 8.33 14.36 16.54
CA GLY A 243 9.69 14.36 16.00
C GLY A 243 10.72 15.05 16.90
N ILE A 244 10.33 15.51 18.10
CA ILE A 244 11.16 16.21 19.05
C ILE A 244 11.25 15.39 20.34
N LYS A 245 12.43 15.38 20.98
CA LYS A 245 12.59 14.72 22.28
C LYS A 245 11.96 15.57 23.38
N GLY A 246 10.90 15.04 23.98
CA GLY A 246 10.36 15.58 25.22
C GLY A 246 11.08 15.02 26.43
N HIS A 247 10.96 15.70 27.58
CA HIS A 247 11.61 15.30 28.81
C HIS A 247 10.62 15.14 29.95
N VAL A 248 10.74 14.03 30.65
CA VAL A 248 9.90 13.73 31.81
C VAL A 248 10.68 14.08 33.08
N VAL A 249 10.08 14.94 33.90
CA VAL A 249 10.58 15.33 35.21
C VAL A 249 9.69 14.73 36.29
N GLU A 250 10.22 13.72 36.96
CA GLU A 250 9.69 13.19 38.23
C GLU A 250 10.42 13.93 39.36
N LYS A 251 9.69 14.38 40.38
CA LYS A 251 10.16 15.13 41.56
C LYS A 251 11.65 15.55 41.65
N GLY A 252 11.83 16.87 41.69
CA GLY A 252 13.04 17.62 42.08
C GLY A 252 13.36 18.65 41.00
N ILE A 253 12.80 19.87 41.03
CA ILE A 253 13.19 20.98 41.90
C ILE A 253 11.96 21.90 42.09
N GLY A 254 11.42 21.96 43.31
CA GLY A 254 10.56 23.06 43.74
C GLY A 254 11.36 23.91 44.72
N LYS A 255 11.22 25.25 44.65
CA LYS A 255 11.66 26.16 45.72
C LYS A 255 11.07 25.66 47.05
N GLU A 256 11.84 25.79 48.13
CA GLU A 256 11.44 25.41 49.49
C GLU A 256 10.00 25.85 49.77
N GLY A 257 9.06 24.90 49.83
CA GLY A 257 7.68 25.19 50.25
C GLY A 257 6.60 24.30 49.64
N GLU A 258 6.63 24.03 48.32
CA GLU A 258 5.57 23.26 47.65
C GLU A 258 6.05 21.87 47.26
N LYS A 259 5.77 20.90 48.14
CA LYS A 259 5.90 19.48 47.78
C LYS A 259 4.84 19.17 46.73
N LEU A 260 5.22 19.10 45.45
CA LEU A 260 4.42 18.39 44.45
C LEU A 260 4.01 17.03 45.02
N ASN A 261 2.77 16.61 44.78
CA ASN A 261 2.29 15.31 45.25
C ASN A 261 3.15 14.19 44.66
N SER A 262 3.37 13.10 45.40
CA SER A 262 4.19 11.96 44.95
C SER A 262 3.65 11.23 43.72
N HIS A 263 2.49 11.64 43.22
CA HIS A 263 1.77 11.02 42.10
C HIS A 263 1.70 11.94 40.87
N THR A 264 2.50 13.01 40.81
CA THR A 264 2.49 13.97 39.71
C THR A 264 3.85 13.98 39.00
N PHE A 265 3.84 13.90 37.68
CA PHE A 265 5.02 14.09 36.83
C PHE A 265 4.79 15.20 35.80
N LEU A 266 5.87 15.89 35.44
CA LEU A 266 5.86 16.98 34.47
C LEU A 266 6.42 16.48 33.14
N LEU A 267 5.73 16.83 32.05
CA LEU A 267 6.14 16.54 30.69
C LEU A 267 6.54 17.86 30.01
N LEU A 268 7.83 18.04 29.76
CA LEU A 268 8.38 19.21 29.10
C LEU A 268 8.49 18.94 27.60
N ILE A 269 7.78 19.73 26.80
CA ILE A 269 7.77 19.60 25.34
C ILE A 269 8.23 20.95 24.75
N PRO A 270 9.29 20.99 23.93
CA PRO A 270 9.66 22.20 23.20
C PRO A 270 8.51 22.67 22.30
N GLU A 271 8.19 23.95 22.35
CA GLU A 271 7.16 24.53 21.49
C GLU A 271 7.69 24.62 20.06
N ASP A 272 7.00 23.92 19.15
CA ASP A 272 7.21 24.03 17.71
C ASP A 272 5.87 24.39 17.04
N LYS A 273 5.94 25.19 15.98
CA LYS A 273 4.75 25.78 15.32
C LYS A 273 3.91 24.74 14.56
N ASP A 274 4.53 23.63 14.18
CA ASP A 274 3.90 22.59 13.36
C ASP A 274 3.26 21.46 14.19
N ILE A 275 3.21 21.59 15.53
CA ILE A 275 2.64 20.58 16.43
C ILE A 275 1.20 20.92 16.80
N ASP A 276 0.28 19.97 16.58
CA ASP A 276 -1.08 20.04 17.12
C ASP A 276 -1.07 19.69 18.63
N LYS A 277 -1.16 20.74 19.45
CA LYS A 277 -1.11 20.62 20.92
C LYS A 277 -2.28 19.80 21.48
N GLU A 278 -3.49 20.00 20.96
CA GLU A 278 -4.69 19.31 21.46
C GLU A 278 -4.60 17.80 21.22
N PHE A 279 -4.10 17.41 20.05
CA PHE A 279 -3.87 16.02 19.68
C PHE A 279 -2.85 15.33 20.60
N VAL A 280 -1.71 15.98 20.86
CA VAL A 280 -0.66 15.44 21.74
C VAL A 280 -1.17 15.29 23.17
N GLU A 281 -1.84 16.31 23.70
CA GLU A 281 -2.41 16.27 25.06
C GLU A 281 -3.42 15.13 25.21
N LYS A 282 -4.31 14.95 24.23
CA LYS A 282 -5.30 13.86 24.22
C LYS A 282 -4.65 12.48 24.27
N ILE A 283 -3.62 12.24 23.46
CA ILE A 283 -2.93 10.94 23.42
C ILE A 283 -2.13 10.70 24.70
N VAL A 284 -1.39 11.70 25.17
CA VAL A 284 -0.59 11.56 26.40
C VAL A 284 -1.50 11.24 27.56
N MET A 285 -2.59 12.00 27.75
CA MET A 285 -3.55 11.80 28.84
C MET A 285 -4.19 10.40 28.81
N LYS A 286 -4.45 9.85 27.63
CA LYS A 286 -4.98 8.49 27.48
C LYS A 286 -4.01 7.41 27.95
N ASN A 287 -2.71 7.66 27.87
CA ASN A 287 -1.65 6.72 28.24
C ASN A 287 -1.10 6.93 29.65
N VAL A 288 -1.62 7.90 30.42
CA VAL A 288 -1.21 8.11 31.81
C VAL A 288 -1.62 6.92 32.67
N PRO A 289 -0.69 6.33 33.46
CA PRO A 289 -1.01 5.25 34.37
C PRO A 289 -2.11 5.63 35.38
N PHE A 290 -2.89 4.63 35.78
CA PHE A 290 -3.93 4.81 36.79
C PHE A 290 -3.35 5.40 38.09
N ALA A 291 -4.02 6.42 38.65
CA ALA A 291 -3.64 7.17 39.85
C ALA A 291 -2.41 8.09 39.73
N MET A 292 -1.85 8.30 38.53
CA MET A 292 -0.87 9.36 38.27
C MET A 292 -1.51 10.58 37.61
N HIS A 293 -0.93 11.76 37.85
CA HIS A 293 -1.31 13.01 37.19
C HIS A 293 -0.15 13.52 36.33
N CYS A 294 -0.42 13.74 35.04
CA CYS A 294 0.52 14.32 34.10
C CYS A 294 0.18 15.80 33.91
N GLN A 295 1.15 16.68 34.07
CA GLN A 295 1.02 18.08 33.67
C GLN A 295 2.00 18.37 32.53
N ILE A 296 1.46 18.84 31.40
CA ILE A 296 2.22 19.12 30.18
C ILE A 296 2.59 20.59 30.19
N ILE A 297 3.87 20.91 29.97
CA ILE A 297 4.39 22.27 29.88
C ILE A 297 5.07 22.42 28.52
N TRP A 298 4.52 23.33 27.72
CA TRP A 298 5.10 23.74 26.43
C TRP A 298 6.18 24.79 26.68
N LEU A 299 7.40 24.51 26.26
CA LEU A 299 8.57 25.37 26.47
C LEU A 299 8.79 26.26 25.25
N ASN A 300 8.55 27.56 25.41
CA ASN A 300 8.84 28.53 24.35
C ASN A 300 10.35 28.75 24.24
N ASP A 301 10.84 28.86 23.00
CA ASP A 301 12.24 29.18 22.68
C ASP A 301 12.65 30.61 23.12
N ARG A 302 11.66 31.44 23.49
CA ARG A 302 11.83 32.82 23.99
C ARG A 302 11.19 32.87 25.36
N SER A 303 12.00 32.82 26.42
CA SER A 303 11.51 32.92 27.79
C SER A 303 11.64 34.35 28.29
N CYS A 304 10.51 34.96 28.65
CA CYS A 304 10.49 36.21 29.42
C CYS A 304 10.62 35.90 30.93
N PHE A 305 11.04 36.90 31.72
CA PHE A 305 10.96 36.76 33.19
C PHE A 305 9.50 36.52 33.60
N ASP A 306 9.30 35.57 34.52
CA ASP A 306 8.01 34.98 34.98
C ASP A 306 7.45 33.78 34.18
N GLU A 307 8.11 33.35 33.11
CA GLU A 307 7.77 32.10 32.39
C GLU A 307 8.65 30.90 32.83
N TYR A 308 8.24 29.67 32.50
CA TYR A 308 9.02 28.46 32.79
C TYR A 308 10.35 28.46 32.01
N CYS A 309 11.43 28.89 32.66
CA CYS A 309 12.78 28.95 32.09
C CYS A 309 13.70 27.91 32.73
N TYR A 310 14.19 26.97 31.92
CA TYR A 310 15.15 25.94 32.29
C TYR A 310 16.48 26.19 31.57
N ILE A 311 17.55 26.36 32.36
CA ILE A 311 18.87 26.85 31.93
C ILE A 311 19.53 26.01 30.82
N ASP A 312 19.21 24.71 30.73
CA ASP A 312 19.76 23.82 29.71
C ASP A 312 18.81 23.52 28.55
N TYR A 313 17.57 24.03 28.60
CA TYR A 313 16.52 23.70 27.62
C TYR A 313 16.08 24.89 26.78
N ASN A 314 15.56 25.94 27.43
CA ASN A 314 14.88 27.04 26.73
C ASN A 314 15.37 28.44 27.16
N SER A 315 16.48 28.51 27.91
CA SER A 315 17.13 29.79 28.20
C SER A 315 17.99 30.23 27.01
N ARG A 316 17.35 30.67 25.94
CA ARG A 316 18.02 31.44 24.89
C ARG A 316 17.82 32.91 25.20
N LEU A 317 18.93 33.67 25.21
CA LEU A 317 18.84 35.13 25.28
C LEU A 317 18.07 35.60 24.05
N MET A 318 17.11 36.50 24.26
CA MET A 318 16.34 37.10 23.19
C MET A 318 17.31 37.80 22.23
N ASP A 319 17.44 37.30 20.99
CA ASP A 319 18.05 38.09 19.92
C ASP A 319 17.06 39.21 19.62
N ILE A 320 17.34 40.39 20.18
CA ILE A 320 16.52 41.58 20.03
C ILE A 320 16.55 41.96 18.55
N GLN A 321 15.51 41.61 17.79
CA GLN A 321 15.23 42.31 16.55
C GLN A 321 14.62 43.66 16.91
N LEU A 322 15.23 44.73 16.41
CA LEU A 322 14.92 46.14 16.72
C LEU A 322 13.47 46.57 16.42
N ASP A 323 12.64 45.70 15.84
CA ASP A 323 11.26 45.99 15.45
C ASP A 323 10.22 45.78 16.58
N ASP A 324 10.58 45.10 17.68
CA ASP A 324 9.64 44.80 18.79
C ASP A 324 9.44 45.96 19.81
N PHE A 325 10.10 47.12 19.60
CA PHE A 325 10.01 48.27 20.52
C PHE A 325 8.72 49.12 20.42
N GLN A 326 7.73 48.74 19.61
CA GLN A 326 6.50 49.53 19.48
C GLN A 326 5.42 49.24 20.52
N GLY A 327 5.64 48.32 21.48
CA GLY A 327 4.57 47.85 22.38
C GLY A 327 4.74 48.09 23.89
N TYR A 328 5.95 48.28 24.41
CA TYR A 328 6.17 48.30 25.87
C TYR A 328 6.83 49.60 26.34
N SER A 329 5.99 50.57 26.68
CA SER A 329 6.36 51.70 27.53
C SER A 329 6.58 51.21 28.96
N CYS A 330 7.79 50.78 29.30
CA CYS A 330 8.20 50.50 30.69
C CYS A 330 9.28 51.46 31.21
N PHE A 331 9.47 52.62 30.59
CA PHE A 331 10.35 53.68 31.08
C PHE A 331 9.62 55.01 31.25
N ASP A 332 8.50 55.00 31.97
CA ASP A 332 7.88 56.23 32.48
C ASP A 332 7.66 56.10 33.99
N GLU A 333 8.75 56.11 34.76
CA GLU A 333 8.79 56.64 36.13
C GLU A 333 10.24 56.67 36.66
N ALA A 334 11.04 57.57 36.09
CA ALA A 334 12.25 58.08 36.73
C ALA A 334 12.26 59.61 36.62
N ARG A 335 11.29 60.25 37.27
CA ARG A 335 11.40 61.68 37.59
C ARG A 335 12.49 61.85 38.64
N MET A 336 13.67 62.29 38.19
CA MET A 336 14.54 63.10 39.02
C MET A 336 14.06 64.56 38.97
N VAL A 337 14.15 65.21 40.14
CA VAL A 337 13.78 66.57 40.54
C VAL A 337 12.37 66.75 41.10
#